data_AF-A0A9C8XED4-F1
#
_entry.id   AF-A0A9C8XED4-F1
#
_cell.length_a   1.000
_cell.length_b   1.000
_cell.length_c   1.000
_cell.angle_alpha   90.00
_cell.angle_beta   90.00
_cell.angle_gamma   90.00
#
_symmetry.space_group_name_H-M   'P 1'
#
loop_
_entity.id
_entity.type
_entity.pdbx_description
1 polymer ?
#
loop_
_entity_poly.entity_id
_entity_poly.type
_entity_poly.pdbx_seq_one_letter_code
_entity_poly.pdbx_strand_id
1 'polypeptide(L)'
;KSSPGAVNKDLGLTEFAFNELLAMAIEQKVNDVEVQRIYRRTYASLPDDINEYEPDFIISLHCNAFNEKASGTEVLYYHRSAVGRKMAALLDKKLIAALGLKDRGIKAKSAEDRGGYLLKTTNAPCVISEPFFIDNNEDLKTVMDRHDDLVNAYASAIEDIVALLPA
;
A
#
# COMPACT_ATOMS: atom_id res chain seq x y z
N LYS A 1 14.25 -9.37 -9.53
CA LYS A 1 13.01 -10.07 -9.10
C LYS A 1 12.33 -10.65 -10.34
N SER A 2 11.82 -11.89 -10.31
CA SER A 2 11.25 -12.58 -11.49
C SER A 2 9.84 -12.13 -11.88
N SER A 3 9.10 -11.52 -10.94
CA SER A 3 7.78 -10.92 -11.18
C SER A 3 7.75 -9.54 -10.50
N PRO A 4 8.15 -8.46 -11.20
CA PRO A 4 8.35 -7.15 -10.58
C PRO A 4 7.06 -6.32 -10.46
N GLY A 5 5.91 -6.85 -10.90
CA GLY A 5 4.64 -6.14 -10.88
C GLY A 5 4.43 -5.30 -12.14
N ALA A 6 3.60 -4.25 -12.03
CA ALA A 6 3.38 -3.31 -13.12
C ALA A 6 4.66 -2.53 -13.48
N VAL A 7 4.73 -1.99 -14.69
CA VAL A 7 5.91 -1.30 -15.21
C VAL A 7 5.48 -0.04 -15.95
N ASN A 8 6.11 1.09 -15.63
CA ASN A 8 6.11 2.25 -16.50
C ASN A 8 7.04 1.99 -17.68
N LYS A 9 6.49 1.88 -18.89
CA LYS A 9 7.28 1.48 -20.08
C LYS A 9 8.29 2.55 -20.51
N ASP A 10 7.97 3.82 -20.29
CA ASP A 10 8.79 4.94 -20.75
C ASP A 10 10.06 5.11 -19.92
N LEU A 11 9.95 4.93 -18.60
CA LEU A 11 11.08 5.04 -17.67
C LEU A 11 11.71 3.68 -17.32
N GLY A 12 11.09 2.57 -17.71
CA GLY A 12 11.51 1.22 -17.29
C GLY A 12 11.37 0.97 -15.79
N LEU A 13 10.65 1.84 -15.06
CA LEU A 13 10.45 1.74 -13.62
C LEU A 13 9.41 0.69 -13.30
N THR A 14 9.76 -0.27 -12.44
CA THR A 14 8.86 -1.34 -12.01
C THR A 14 8.22 -1.03 -10.66
N GLU A 15 7.01 -1.54 -10.44
CA GLU A 15 6.27 -1.47 -9.17
C GLU A 15 7.14 -1.96 -8.00
N PHE A 16 7.85 -3.06 -8.18
CA PHE A 16 8.77 -3.56 -7.16
C PHE A 16 9.91 -2.57 -6.86
N ALA A 17 10.56 -2.02 -7.89
CA ALA A 17 11.67 -1.11 -7.69
C ALA A 17 11.24 0.17 -6.97
N PHE A 18 10.08 0.72 -7.34
CA PHE A 18 9.49 1.88 -6.66
C PHE A 18 9.14 1.56 -5.20
N ASN A 19 8.38 0.48 -4.97
CA ASN A 19 7.91 0.13 -3.62
C ASN A 19 9.05 -0.30 -2.68
N GLU A 20 10.15 -0.84 -3.21
CA GLU A 20 11.33 -1.16 -2.39
C GLU A 20 11.94 0.10 -1.78
N LEU A 21 12.20 1.12 -2.60
CA LEU A 21 12.76 2.39 -2.13
C LEU A 21 11.80 3.12 -1.20
N LEU A 22 10.51 3.10 -1.53
CA LEU A 22 9.46 3.66 -0.69
C LEU A 22 9.42 2.96 0.68
N ALA A 23 9.43 1.63 0.73
CA ALA A 23 9.42 0.87 1.98
C ALA A 23 10.64 1.18 2.86
N MET A 24 11.83 1.27 2.26
CA MET A 24 13.07 1.66 2.97
C MET A 24 12.97 3.07 3.55
N ALA A 25 12.42 4.03 2.79
CA ALA A 25 12.26 5.40 3.25
C ALA A 25 11.22 5.52 4.37
N ILE A 26 10.12 4.76 4.31
CA ILE A 26 9.11 4.70 5.38
C ILE A 26 9.74 4.13 6.66
N GLU A 27 10.46 3.00 6.57
CA GLU A 27 11.14 2.39 7.72
C GLU A 27 12.07 3.37 8.42
N GLN A 28 12.85 4.15 7.66
CA GLN A 28 13.76 5.15 8.22
C GLN A 28 13.04 6.32 8.90
N LYS A 29 11.76 6.53 8.60
CA LYS A 29 10.98 7.68 9.04
C LYS A 29 10.12 7.38 10.26
N VAL A 30 9.57 6.18 10.35
CA VAL A 30 8.73 5.78 11.49
C VAL A 30 9.59 5.59 12.74
N ASN A 31 9.04 5.98 13.89
CA ASN A 31 9.66 5.80 15.20
C ASN A 31 8.75 4.90 16.04
N ASP A 32 9.33 4.18 16.99
CA ASP A 32 8.60 3.35 17.96
C ASP A 32 7.68 2.27 17.32
N VAL A 33 7.99 1.87 16.08
CA VAL A 33 7.34 0.76 15.35
C VAL A 33 8.42 -0.15 14.80
N GLU A 34 8.30 -1.45 15.05
CA GLU A 34 9.13 -2.45 14.40
C GLU A 34 8.60 -2.72 12.99
N VAL A 35 9.43 -2.47 11.97
CA VAL A 35 9.05 -2.69 10.57
C VAL A 35 9.66 -3.99 10.05
N GLN A 36 8.79 -4.90 9.61
CA GLN A 36 9.20 -6.13 8.93
C GLN A 36 8.84 -6.04 7.43
N ARG A 37 9.86 -6.04 6.56
CA ARG A 37 9.65 -6.08 5.10
C ARG A 37 9.53 -7.51 4.60
N ILE A 38 8.33 -7.90 4.17
CA ILE A 38 8.06 -9.23 3.61
C ILE A 38 7.89 -9.16 2.10
N TYR A 39 8.67 -9.97 1.37
CA TYR A 39 8.58 -10.05 -0.09
C TYR A 39 7.92 -11.35 -0.53
N ARG A 40 6.92 -11.22 -1.41
CA ARG A 40 6.21 -12.35 -2.01
C ARG A 40 7.15 -13.33 -2.72
N ARG A 41 7.22 -14.56 -2.20
CA ARG A 41 7.74 -15.73 -2.90
C ARG A 41 6.70 -16.26 -3.90
N THR A 42 5.52 -16.62 -3.39
CA THR A 42 4.33 -16.98 -4.18
C THR A 42 3.11 -16.25 -3.64
N TYR A 43 2.06 -16.10 -4.45
CA TYR A 43 0.83 -15.47 -3.98
C TYR A 43 0.11 -16.33 -2.92
N ALA A 44 0.17 -17.66 -3.06
CA ALA A 44 -0.48 -18.59 -2.15
C ALA A 44 0.18 -18.61 -0.76
N SER A 45 1.51 -18.58 -0.68
CA SER A 45 2.27 -18.64 0.57
C SER A 45 2.37 -17.30 1.30
N LEU A 46 2.11 -16.18 0.63
CA LEU A 46 2.35 -14.85 1.20
C LEU A 46 1.60 -14.60 2.53
N PRO A 47 0.31 -14.96 2.70
CA PRO A 47 -0.35 -14.77 3.98
C PRO A 47 0.31 -15.55 5.13
N ASP A 48 0.73 -16.80 4.87
CA ASP A 48 1.41 -17.63 5.87
C ASP A 48 2.77 -17.04 6.23
N ASP A 49 3.56 -16.65 5.21
CA ASP A 49 4.86 -15.98 5.37
C ASP A 49 4.74 -14.69 6.22
N ILE A 50 3.64 -13.96 6.13
CA ILE A 50 3.37 -12.77 6.94
C ILE A 50 2.89 -13.14 8.35
N ASN A 51 1.99 -14.11 8.46
CA ASN A 51 1.39 -14.52 9.72
C ASN A 51 2.44 -15.10 10.70
N GLU A 52 3.53 -15.69 10.19
CA GLU A 52 4.67 -16.17 11.00
C GLU A 52 5.33 -15.08 11.85
N TYR A 53 5.20 -13.81 11.47
CA TYR A 53 5.74 -12.67 12.22
C TYR A 53 4.77 -12.10 13.27
N GLU A 54 3.54 -12.61 13.33
CA GLU A 54 2.48 -12.14 14.22
C GLU A 54 2.33 -10.59 14.27
N PRO A 55 2.25 -9.91 13.10
CA PRO A 55 2.25 -8.45 13.09
C PRO A 55 0.96 -7.86 13.68
N ASP A 56 1.03 -6.65 14.25
CA ASP A 56 -0.16 -5.94 14.74
C ASP A 56 -1.09 -5.49 13.61
N PHE A 57 -0.51 -5.12 12.46
CA PHE A 57 -1.22 -4.75 11.25
C PHE A 57 -0.32 -4.84 10.01
N ILE A 58 -0.93 -4.78 8.82
CA ILE A 58 -0.24 -4.95 7.53
C ILE A 58 -0.64 -3.84 6.56
N ILE A 59 0.36 -3.18 5.96
CA ILE A 59 0.19 -2.30 4.80
C ILE A 59 0.92 -2.93 3.62
N SER A 60 0.18 -3.44 2.64
CA SER A 60 0.73 -4.00 1.41
C SER A 60 0.89 -2.89 0.37
N LEU A 61 2.14 -2.55 0.03
CA LEU A 61 2.47 -1.50 -0.94
C LEU A 61 2.32 -2.01 -2.38
N HIS A 62 1.56 -1.26 -3.17
CA HIS A 62 1.28 -1.54 -4.58
C HIS A 62 1.34 -0.27 -5.42
N CYS A 63 1.35 -0.42 -6.73
CA CYS A 63 1.01 0.66 -7.66
C CYS A 63 -0.08 0.14 -8.60
N ASN A 64 -1.11 0.94 -8.85
CA ASN A 64 -2.14 0.53 -9.81
C ASN A 64 -1.57 0.59 -11.24
N ALA A 65 -2.21 -0.12 -12.17
CA ALA A 65 -1.94 -0.03 -13.59
C ALA A 65 -3.14 -0.54 -14.38
N PHE A 66 -3.46 0.12 -15.50
CA PHE A 66 -4.60 -0.28 -16.32
C PHE A 66 -4.44 0.00 -17.81
N ASN A 67 -4.40 1.28 -18.21
CA ASN A 67 -4.47 1.70 -19.61
C ASN A 67 -3.70 2.99 -19.90
N GLU A 68 -2.72 3.34 -19.06
CA GLU A 68 -1.88 4.54 -19.18
C GLU A 68 -2.62 5.89 -19.01
N LYS A 69 -3.95 5.87 -18.84
CA LYS A 69 -4.82 7.05 -18.65
C LYS A 69 -5.51 7.09 -17.30
N ALA A 70 -5.79 5.93 -16.70
CA ALA A 70 -6.34 5.86 -15.36
C ALA A 70 -5.40 6.56 -14.37
N SER A 71 -5.99 7.22 -13.37
CA SER A 71 -5.28 8.06 -12.41
C SER A 71 -6.00 8.01 -11.07
N GLY A 72 -5.22 8.24 -10.01
CA GLY A 72 -5.72 8.48 -8.67
C GLY A 72 -5.28 7.46 -7.65
N THR A 73 -5.68 7.73 -6.41
CA THR A 73 -5.32 6.98 -5.20
C THR A 73 -6.52 6.13 -4.77
N GLU A 74 -6.30 4.87 -4.44
CA GLU A 74 -7.25 4.03 -3.70
C GLU A 74 -6.55 3.17 -2.64
N VAL A 75 -7.29 2.85 -1.57
CA VAL A 75 -6.85 1.89 -0.55
C VAL A 75 -7.88 0.78 -0.38
N LEU A 76 -7.44 -0.46 -0.52
CA LEU A 76 -8.31 -1.63 -0.48
C LEU A 76 -8.29 -2.24 0.93
N TYR A 77 -9.45 -2.72 1.38
CA TYR A 77 -9.59 -3.41 2.67
C TYR A 77 -10.57 -4.58 2.58
N TYR A 78 -10.44 -5.55 3.48
CA TYR A 78 -11.39 -6.66 3.54
C TYR A 78 -12.76 -6.17 4.01
N HIS A 79 -13.83 -6.45 3.26
CA HIS A 79 -15.17 -5.90 3.52
C HIS A 79 -15.73 -6.18 4.93
N ARG A 80 -15.28 -7.25 5.60
CA ARG A 80 -15.68 -7.60 6.98
C ARG A 80 -14.73 -7.10 8.06
N SER A 81 -13.62 -6.48 7.69
CA SER A 81 -12.64 -5.96 8.66
C SER A 81 -12.99 -4.53 9.07
N ALA A 82 -13.54 -4.37 10.27
CA ALA A 82 -13.85 -3.05 10.83
C ALA A 82 -12.57 -2.23 11.08
N VAL A 83 -11.50 -2.87 11.56
CA VAL A 83 -10.20 -2.23 11.76
C VAL A 83 -9.55 -1.90 10.42
N GLY A 84 -9.54 -2.84 9.46
CA GLY A 84 -9.03 -2.61 8.12
C GLY A 84 -9.73 -1.45 7.40
N ARG A 85 -11.05 -1.28 7.60
CA ARG A 85 -11.78 -0.11 7.09
C ARG A 85 -11.27 1.21 7.67
N LYS A 86 -10.98 1.26 8.98
CA LYS A 86 -10.44 2.45 9.65
C LYS A 86 -9.02 2.76 9.17
N MET A 87 -8.17 1.74 9.10
CA MET A 87 -6.81 1.86 8.55
C MET A 87 -6.83 2.40 7.12
N ALA A 88 -7.69 1.83 6.26
CA ALA A 88 -7.81 2.27 4.88
C ALA A 88 -8.23 3.73 4.79
N ALA A 89 -9.19 4.16 5.62
CA ALA A 89 -9.65 5.55 5.63
C ALA A 89 -8.58 6.54 6.12
N LEU A 90 -7.78 6.15 7.13
CA LEU A 90 -6.66 6.96 7.60
C LEU A 90 -5.59 7.10 6.52
N LEU A 91 -5.17 5.99 5.93
CA LEU A 91 -4.13 5.96 4.91
C LEU A 91 -4.55 6.74 3.65
N ASP A 92 -5.75 6.46 3.13
CA ASP A 92 -6.32 7.13 1.95
C ASP A 92 -6.33 8.66 2.14
N LYS A 93 -6.82 9.15 3.29
CA LYS A 93 -6.82 10.59 3.60
C LYS A 93 -5.42 11.22 3.55
N LYS A 94 -4.40 10.54 4.08
CA LYS A 94 -3.02 11.05 4.13
C LYS A 94 -2.39 11.05 2.73
N LEU A 95 -2.62 10.00 1.95
CA LEU A 95 -2.13 9.89 0.57
C LEU A 95 -2.75 10.96 -0.34
N ILE A 96 -4.06 11.19 -0.25
CA ILE A 96 -4.74 12.25 -1.01
C ILE A 96 -4.17 13.63 -0.66
N ALA A 97 -4.00 13.91 0.64
CA ALA A 97 -3.45 15.19 1.07
C ALA A 97 -2.00 15.41 0.57
N ALA A 98 -1.19 14.36 0.56
CA ALA A 98 0.19 14.43 0.09
C ALA A 98 0.30 14.56 -1.42
N LEU A 99 -0.45 13.78 -2.20
CA LEU A 99 -0.27 13.68 -3.64
C LEU A 99 -1.15 14.65 -4.43
N GLY A 100 -2.31 15.03 -3.91
CA GLY A 100 -3.29 15.84 -4.64
C GLY A 100 -3.87 15.16 -5.88
N LEU A 101 -3.69 13.84 -6.02
CA LEU A 101 -4.24 13.03 -7.10
C LEU A 101 -5.75 12.81 -6.92
N LYS A 102 -6.40 12.30 -7.96
CA LYS A 102 -7.82 11.99 -7.93
C LYS A 102 -8.14 11.02 -6.78
N ASP A 103 -9.05 11.44 -5.92
CA ASP A 103 -9.60 10.59 -4.87
C ASP A 103 -10.55 9.54 -5.47
N ARG A 104 -10.14 8.27 -5.39
CA ARG A 104 -10.98 7.13 -5.77
C ARG A 104 -11.58 6.45 -4.54
N GLY A 105 -11.13 6.82 -3.35
CA GLY A 105 -11.59 6.38 -2.04
C GLY A 105 -11.25 4.94 -1.70
N ILE A 106 -11.60 4.58 -0.47
CA ILE A 106 -11.42 3.21 0.03
C ILE A 106 -12.33 2.19 -0.68
N LYS A 107 -11.81 0.99 -0.95
CA LYS A 107 -12.54 -0.09 -1.64
C LYS A 107 -12.67 -1.32 -0.75
N ALA A 108 -13.90 -1.69 -0.45
CA ALA A 108 -14.21 -2.98 0.17
C ALA A 108 -13.95 -4.11 -0.84
N LYS A 109 -13.28 -5.17 -0.41
CA LYS A 109 -12.98 -6.36 -1.21
C LYS A 109 -13.51 -7.62 -0.55
N SER A 110 -14.14 -8.50 -1.32
CA SER A 110 -14.42 -9.89 -0.95
C SER A 110 -13.14 -10.74 -1.11
N ALA A 111 -13.20 -12.04 -0.80
CA ALA A 111 -12.05 -12.92 -0.96
C ALA A 111 -11.69 -13.18 -2.43
N GLU A 112 -12.71 -13.11 -3.28
CA GLU A 112 -12.68 -13.44 -4.71
C GLU A 112 -12.23 -12.25 -5.56
N ASP A 113 -12.32 -11.04 -5.01
CA ASP A 113 -11.80 -9.84 -5.67
C ASP A 113 -10.26 -9.87 -5.76
N ARG A 114 -9.71 -9.20 -6.76
CA ARG A 114 -8.25 -9.00 -6.88
C ARG A 114 -7.71 -8.33 -5.61
N GLY A 115 -6.70 -8.96 -5.00
CA GLY A 115 -6.13 -8.55 -3.71
C GLY A 115 -6.87 -9.07 -2.48
N GLY A 116 -8.11 -9.54 -2.66
CA GLY A 116 -9.01 -10.02 -1.61
C GLY A 116 -8.50 -11.22 -0.81
N TYR A 117 -7.80 -12.14 -1.46
CA TYR A 117 -7.21 -13.31 -0.80
C TYR A 117 -6.22 -12.91 0.31
N LEU A 118 -5.29 -11.99 0.03
CA LEU A 118 -4.35 -11.50 1.03
C LEU A 118 -5.09 -10.83 2.20
N LEU A 119 -5.98 -9.88 1.88
CA LEU A 119 -6.75 -9.11 2.85
C LEU A 119 -7.60 -9.98 3.80
N LYS A 120 -8.09 -11.12 3.32
CA LYS A 120 -8.90 -12.07 4.11
C LYS A 120 -8.04 -13.04 4.94
N THR A 121 -6.91 -13.47 4.40
CA THR A 121 -6.18 -14.66 4.90
C THR A 121 -5.11 -14.30 5.93
N THR A 122 -4.71 -13.03 6.02
CA THR A 122 -3.85 -12.56 7.11
C THR A 122 -4.63 -12.49 8.41
N ASN A 123 -4.01 -12.93 9.52
CA ASN A 123 -4.61 -12.89 10.84
C ASN A 123 -4.75 -11.44 11.36
N ALA A 124 -3.72 -10.63 11.09
CA ALA A 124 -3.72 -9.21 11.41
C ALA A 124 -4.57 -8.40 10.40
N PRO A 125 -5.11 -7.23 10.81
CA PRO A 125 -5.74 -6.28 9.90
C PRO A 125 -4.80 -5.89 8.76
N CYS A 126 -5.27 -6.06 7.52
CA CYS A 126 -4.49 -5.77 6.31
C CYS A 126 -5.20 -4.77 5.40
N VAL A 127 -4.42 -3.86 4.81
CA VAL A 127 -4.83 -2.98 3.71
C VAL A 127 -3.86 -3.08 2.54
N ILE A 128 -4.36 -2.88 1.33
CA ILE A 128 -3.53 -2.74 0.11
C ILE A 128 -3.57 -1.28 -0.30
N SER A 129 -2.41 -0.64 -0.38
CA SER A 129 -2.26 0.76 -0.75
C SER A 129 -1.91 0.89 -2.22
N GLU A 130 -2.74 1.59 -2.99
CA GLU A 130 -2.50 1.93 -4.40
C GLU A 130 -2.51 3.45 -4.56
N PRO A 131 -1.41 4.14 -4.20
CA PRO A 131 -1.36 5.60 -4.15
C PRO A 131 -1.53 6.29 -5.51
N PHE A 132 -1.17 5.61 -6.60
CA PHE A 132 -1.21 6.15 -7.96
C PHE A 132 -1.16 5.02 -9.01
N PHE A 133 -1.36 5.39 -10.28
CA PHE A 133 -1.18 4.49 -11.43
C PHE A 133 0.24 4.62 -12.02
N ILE A 134 1.06 3.57 -11.91
CA ILE A 134 2.47 3.62 -12.37
C ILE A 134 2.59 3.74 -13.89
N ASP A 135 1.60 3.24 -14.63
CA ASP A 135 1.54 3.34 -16.09
C ASP A 135 1.02 4.70 -16.58
N ASN A 136 0.59 5.59 -15.69
CA ASN A 136 0.22 6.96 -16.00
C ASN A 136 1.38 7.91 -15.68
N ASN A 137 1.91 8.58 -16.71
CA ASN A 137 3.09 9.43 -16.57
C ASN A 137 2.86 10.69 -15.73
N GLU A 138 1.65 11.24 -15.69
CA GLU A 138 1.35 12.42 -14.86
C GLU A 138 1.24 12.06 -13.38
N ASP A 139 0.62 10.91 -13.08
CA ASP A 139 0.58 10.34 -11.73
C ASP A 139 2.01 10.03 -11.24
N LEU A 140 2.81 9.34 -12.06
CA LEU A 140 4.18 9.00 -11.72
C LEU A 140 5.03 10.25 -11.51
N LYS A 141 4.94 11.25 -12.40
CA LYS A 141 5.64 12.52 -12.23
C LYS A 141 5.26 13.20 -10.91
N THR A 142 3.96 13.29 -10.60
CA THR A 142 3.48 13.88 -9.34
C THR A 142 4.07 13.18 -8.13
N VAL A 143 4.12 11.84 -8.14
CA VAL A 143 4.69 11.04 -7.04
C VAL A 143 6.20 11.20 -6.92
N MET A 144 6.93 11.31 -8.03
CA MET A 144 8.37 11.58 -8.01
C MET A 144 8.67 12.99 -7.46
N ASP A 145 7.90 14.00 -7.87
CA ASP A 145 8.04 15.39 -7.39
C ASP A 145 7.66 15.53 -5.90
N ARG A 146 6.74 14.68 -5.42
CA ARG A 146 6.21 14.69 -4.04
C ARG A 146 6.62 13.45 -3.24
N HIS A 147 7.76 12.85 -3.56
CA HIS A 147 8.18 11.60 -2.94
C HIS A 147 8.30 11.73 -1.41
N ASP A 148 8.90 12.79 -0.90
CA ASP A 148 9.04 13.00 0.54
C ASP A 148 7.67 13.20 1.24
N ASP A 149 6.72 13.87 0.58
CA ASP A 149 5.35 14.02 1.09
C ASP A 149 4.65 12.66 1.16
N LEU A 150 4.88 11.78 0.17
CA LEU A 150 4.37 10.41 0.18
C LEU A 150 4.94 9.59 1.35
N VAL A 151 6.26 9.66 1.58
CA VAL A 151 6.91 8.98 2.72
C VAL A 151 6.31 9.48 4.03
N ASN A 152 6.19 10.80 4.20
CA ASN A 152 5.62 11.41 5.40
C ASN A 152 4.14 11.02 5.59
N ALA A 153 3.37 10.86 4.51
CA ALA A 153 1.99 10.40 4.56
C ALA A 153 1.87 8.98 5.09
N TYR A 154 2.70 8.06 4.62
CA TYR A 154 2.75 6.69 5.15
C TYR A 154 3.20 6.64 6.60
N ALA A 155 4.28 7.35 6.95
CA ALA A 155 4.79 7.38 8.32
C ALA A 155 3.72 7.91 9.30
N SER A 156 3.08 9.03 8.97
CA SER A 156 2.02 9.60 9.80
C SER A 156 0.77 8.70 9.84
N ALA A 157 0.43 8.01 8.76
CA ALA A 157 -0.65 7.02 8.77
C ALA A 157 -0.34 5.83 9.68
N ILE A 158 0.91 5.36 9.69
CA ILE A 158 1.37 4.27 10.57
C ILE A 158 1.23 4.67 12.04
N GLU A 159 1.68 5.86 12.42
CA GLU A 159 1.51 6.39 13.80
C GLU A 159 0.03 6.46 14.21
N ASP A 160 -0.83 6.99 13.33
CA ASP A 160 -2.28 7.07 13.58
C ASP A 160 -2.92 5.66 13.70
N ILE A 161 -2.44 4.68 12.92
CA ILE A 161 -2.92 3.29 12.96
C ILE A 161 -2.50 2.60 14.25
N VAL A 162 -1.25 2.79 14.70
CA VAL A 162 -0.78 2.25 16.00
C VAL A 162 -1.69 2.74 17.14
N ALA A 163 -2.06 4.01 17.13
CA ALA A 163 -2.99 4.58 18.12
C ALA A 163 -4.43 4.03 18.04
N LEU A 164 -4.83 3.37 16.93
CA LEU A 164 -6.13 2.71 16.81
C LEU A 164 -6.16 1.30 17.42
N LEU A 165 -5.00 0.65 17.53
CA LEU A 165 -4.92 -0.73 17.98
C LEU A 165 -4.93 -0.77 19.51
N PRO A 166 -5.61 -1.76 20.12
CA PRO A 166 -5.56 -1.92 21.58
C PRO A 166 -4.13 -2.24 22.01
N ALA A 167 -3.73 -1.68 23.15
CA ALA A 167 -2.46 -1.98 23.82
C ALA A 167 -2.45 -3.38 24.46
#